data_AF-A0A830HYQ6-F1
#
_entry.id   AF-A0A830HYQ6-F1
#
_cell.length_a   1.000
_cell.length_b   1.000
_cell.length_c   1.000
_cell.angle_alpha   90.00
_cell.angle_beta   90.00
_cell.angle_gamma   90.00
#
_symmetry.space_group_name_H-M   'P 1'
#
loop_
_entity.id
_entity.type
_entity.pdbx_description
1 polymer ?
#
loop_
_entity_poly.entity_id
_entity_poly.type
_entity_poly.pdbx_seq_one_letter_code
_entity_poly.pdbx_strand_id
1 'polypeptide(L)'
;MKMQQSAASTPLDDLIGVRHVAMLKIDVEGADLLALSSADASFAAHRVDHSVVEFGPPSRWTAVTGQSAADGVSVMTKIRNHGYHVRVIRSFAWDAARGMISDNTIREATRFNVQYLELVNEADDEQLVRAMSTCNCESYLWFARREQQ
;
A
#
# COMPACT_ATOMS: atom_id res chain seq x y z
N MET A 1 23.96 -14.86 24.64
CA MET A 1 22.89 -15.12 23.65
C MET A 1 21.63 -14.44 24.16
N LYS A 2 21.24 -13.28 23.61
CA LYS A 2 20.00 -12.61 24.04
C LYS A 2 18.82 -13.37 23.42
N MET A 3 17.95 -13.94 24.24
CA MET A 3 16.67 -14.46 23.79
C MET A 3 15.87 -13.29 23.21
N GLN A 4 15.60 -13.36 21.91
CA GLN A 4 14.65 -12.49 21.24
C GLN A 4 13.27 -12.90 21.77
N GLN A 5 12.67 -12.10 22.64
CA GLN A 5 11.27 -12.30 23.02
C GLN A 5 10.44 -12.18 21.74
N SER A 6 9.76 -13.27 21.35
CA SER A 6 8.74 -13.18 20.31
C SER A 6 7.59 -12.35 20.87
N ALA A 7 7.41 -11.13 20.38
CA ALA A 7 6.18 -10.41 20.63
C ALA A 7 5.02 -11.22 20.04
N ALA A 8 3.92 -11.35 20.79
CA ALA A 8 2.70 -11.93 20.24
C ALA A 8 2.19 -11.03 19.11
N SER A 9 1.83 -11.62 17.97
CA SER A 9 1.18 -10.92 16.85
C SER A 9 -0.29 -11.33 16.75
N THR A 10 -1.12 -10.45 16.20
CA THR A 10 -2.55 -10.71 15.95
C THR A 10 -2.90 -10.17 14.56
N PRO A 11 -3.60 -10.95 13.71
CA PRO A 11 -4.09 -10.46 12.42
C PRO A 11 -4.97 -9.22 12.58
N LEU A 12 -4.88 -8.27 11.63
CA LEU A 12 -5.72 -7.07 11.66
C LEU A 12 -7.21 -7.42 11.55
N ASP A 13 -7.58 -8.45 10.79
CA ASP A 13 -8.95 -8.92 10.69
C ASP A 13 -9.55 -9.36 12.03
N ASP A 14 -8.76 -9.97 12.91
CA ASP A 14 -9.20 -10.36 14.25
C ASP A 14 -9.41 -9.13 15.15
N LEU A 15 -8.54 -8.12 15.01
CA LEU A 15 -8.63 -6.87 15.75
C LEU A 15 -9.83 -6.02 15.30
N ILE A 16 -10.04 -5.92 13.98
CA ILE A 16 -11.17 -5.19 13.38
C ILE A 16 -12.48 -5.92 13.68
N GLY A 17 -12.51 -7.25 13.49
CA GLY A 17 -13.70 -8.08 13.61
C GLY A 17 -14.79 -7.64 12.63
N VAL A 18 -15.97 -7.33 13.15
CA VAL A 18 -17.12 -6.86 12.35
C VAL A 18 -17.26 -5.33 12.35
N ARG A 19 -16.33 -4.61 12.97
CA ARG A 19 -16.43 -3.16 13.13
C ARG A 19 -16.15 -2.46 11.82
N HIS A 20 -16.79 -1.32 11.65
CA HIS A 20 -16.44 -0.37 10.61
C HIS A 20 -15.31 0.55 11.08
N VAL A 21 -14.34 0.78 10.21
CA VAL A 21 -13.12 1.56 10.46
C VAL A 21 -13.07 2.67 9.42
N ALA A 22 -13.31 3.90 9.85
CA ALA A 22 -13.23 5.05 8.94
C ALA A 22 -11.80 5.29 8.42
N MET A 23 -10.78 4.95 9.22
CA MET A 23 -9.38 5.17 8.87
C MET A 23 -8.47 4.12 9.52
N LEU A 24 -7.60 3.50 8.71
CA LEU A 24 -6.55 2.59 9.15
C LEU A 24 -5.18 3.16 8.74
N LYS A 25 -4.34 3.55 9.70
CA LYS A 25 -2.93 3.90 9.42
C LYS A 25 -2.05 2.69 9.69
N ILE A 26 -1.23 2.30 8.72
CA ILE A 26 -0.24 1.23 8.84
C ILE A 26 1.15 1.84 8.70
N ASP A 27 2.00 1.54 9.68
CA ASP A 27 3.40 1.90 9.75
C ASP A 27 4.09 0.88 10.65
N VAL A 28 4.71 -0.12 10.02
CA VAL A 28 5.21 -1.33 10.71
C VAL A 28 6.58 -1.75 10.19
N GLU A 29 7.34 -0.79 9.67
CA GLU A 29 8.77 -0.90 9.38
C GLU A 29 9.18 -2.17 8.59
N GLY A 30 8.49 -2.43 7.48
CA GLY A 30 8.78 -3.55 6.57
C GLY A 30 7.87 -4.77 6.72
N ALA A 31 7.00 -4.80 7.73
CA ALA A 31 5.94 -5.81 7.84
C ALA A 31 4.61 -5.36 7.20
N ASP A 32 4.62 -4.30 6.38
CA ASP A 32 3.43 -3.65 5.84
C ASP A 32 2.65 -4.55 4.89
N LEU A 33 3.32 -5.40 4.11
CA LEU A 33 2.66 -6.41 3.28
C LEU A 33 1.92 -7.47 4.10
N LEU A 34 2.51 -7.93 5.21
CA LEU A 34 1.84 -8.86 6.13
C LEU A 34 0.65 -8.20 6.82
N ALA A 35 0.82 -6.94 7.27
CA ALA A 35 -0.26 -6.18 7.89
C ALA A 35 -1.44 -6.06 6.92
N LEU A 36 -1.21 -5.61 5.69
CA LEU A 36 -2.24 -5.50 4.65
C LEU A 36 -2.91 -6.85 4.33
N SER A 37 -2.10 -7.91 4.17
CA SER A 37 -2.61 -9.25 3.91
C SER A 37 -3.47 -9.79 5.06
N SER A 38 -3.14 -9.42 6.30
CA SER A 38 -3.91 -9.81 7.49
C SER A 38 -5.20 -9.02 7.69
N ALA A 39 -5.44 -7.98 6.89
CA ALA A 39 -6.67 -7.18 6.86
C ALA A 39 -7.53 -7.49 5.62
N ASP A 40 -7.21 -8.55 4.87
CA ASP A 40 -7.82 -8.87 3.58
C ASP A 40 -9.33 -9.04 3.66
N ALA A 41 -9.84 -9.73 4.69
CA ALA A 41 -11.28 -9.92 4.84
C ALA A 41 -11.98 -8.59 5.16
N SER A 42 -11.31 -7.67 5.87
CA SER A 42 -11.84 -6.34 6.16
C SER A 42 -11.85 -5.43 4.93
N PHE A 43 -10.84 -5.52 4.06
CA PHE A 43 -10.88 -4.85 2.77
C PHE A 43 -11.98 -5.41 1.88
N ALA A 44 -12.06 -6.74 1.74
CA ALA A 44 -13.07 -7.43 0.93
C ALA A 44 -14.51 -7.14 1.40
N ALA A 45 -14.73 -7.10 2.72
CA ALA A 45 -16.02 -6.78 3.32
C ALA A 45 -16.29 -5.27 3.43
N HIS A 46 -15.43 -4.42 2.85
CA HIS A 46 -15.61 -2.96 2.82
C HIS A 46 -15.73 -2.34 4.22
N ARG A 47 -15.06 -2.94 5.22
CA ARG A 47 -15.07 -2.48 6.61
C ARG A 47 -14.10 -1.33 6.87
N VAL A 48 -13.19 -1.06 5.95
CA VAL A 48 -12.23 0.05 6.04
C VAL A 48 -12.56 1.08 4.97
N ASP A 49 -12.91 2.31 5.32
CA ASP A 49 -13.16 3.34 4.31
C ASP A 49 -11.87 3.82 3.66
N HIS A 50 -10.88 4.09 4.51
CA HIS A 50 -9.60 4.63 4.12
C HIS A 50 -8.48 3.89 4.84
N SER A 51 -7.42 3.57 4.10
CA SER A 51 -6.16 3.12 4.68
C SER A 51 -5.01 3.95 4.13
N VAL A 52 -4.13 4.40 5.02
CA VAL A 52 -2.86 5.01 4.65
C VAL A 52 -1.73 4.12 5.13
N VAL A 53 -0.83 3.76 4.23
CA VAL A 53 0.25 2.81 4.51
C VAL A 53 1.58 3.47 4.19
N GLU A 54 2.50 3.42 5.15
CA GLU A 54 3.91 3.57 4.81
C GLU A 54 4.38 2.27 4.17
N PHE A 55 4.49 2.30 2.84
CA PHE A 55 4.78 1.14 2.01
C PHE A 55 6.29 1.09 1.78
N GLY A 56 6.96 0.14 2.44
CA GLY A 56 8.42 0.05 2.44
C GLY A 56 9.00 -0.35 1.07
N PRO A 57 10.26 -0.05 0.76
CA PRO A 57 10.89 -0.56 -0.47
C PRO A 57 11.06 -2.09 -0.42
N PRO A 58 11.16 -2.79 -1.57
CA PRO A 58 11.30 -4.25 -1.59
C PRO A 58 12.47 -4.81 -0.78
N SER A 59 13.58 -4.08 -0.70
CA SER A 59 14.73 -4.44 0.15
C SER A 59 14.33 -4.59 1.62
N ARG A 60 13.43 -3.75 2.13
CA ARG A 60 12.94 -3.78 3.53
C ARG A 60 12.02 -4.98 3.75
N TRP A 61 11.09 -5.25 2.82
CA TRP A 61 10.24 -6.44 2.89
C TRP A 61 11.05 -7.73 2.90
N THR A 62 12.05 -7.84 2.00
CA THR A 62 12.91 -9.02 1.94
C THR A 62 13.70 -9.20 3.23
N ALA A 63 14.21 -8.12 3.81
CA ALA A 63 14.98 -8.18 5.06
C ALA A 63 14.13 -8.55 6.29
N VAL A 64 12.87 -8.09 6.36
CA VAL A 64 12.02 -8.24 7.55
C VAL A 64 11.13 -9.48 7.49
N THR A 65 10.49 -9.74 6.36
CA THR A 65 9.48 -10.81 6.20
C THR A 65 9.85 -11.84 5.14
N GLY A 66 10.91 -11.60 4.36
CA GLY A 66 11.29 -12.45 3.23
C GLY A 66 10.42 -12.25 1.99
N GLN A 67 9.54 -11.24 1.99
CA GLN A 67 8.67 -10.94 0.86
C GLN A 67 9.41 -10.14 -0.23
N SER A 68 8.95 -10.31 -1.46
CA SER A 68 9.56 -9.80 -2.68
C SER A 68 8.82 -8.57 -3.24
N ALA A 69 9.41 -7.95 -4.26
CA ALA A 69 8.75 -6.91 -5.05
C ALA A 69 7.40 -7.39 -5.65
N ALA A 70 7.34 -8.64 -6.10
CA ALA A 70 6.11 -9.22 -6.66
C ALA A 70 4.99 -9.34 -5.63
N ASP A 71 5.33 -9.60 -4.36
CA ASP A 71 4.35 -9.62 -3.27
C ASP A 71 3.76 -8.23 -3.03
N GLY A 72 4.58 -7.18 -3.13
CA GLY A 72 4.11 -5.79 -3.05
C GLY A 72 3.11 -5.44 -4.16
N VAL A 73 3.41 -5.81 -5.41
CA VAL A 73 2.49 -5.64 -6.55
C VAL A 73 1.19 -6.42 -6.31
N SER A 74 1.29 -7.68 -5.90
CA SER A 74 0.15 -8.55 -5.64
C SER A 74 -0.79 -7.98 -4.58
N VAL A 75 -0.27 -7.44 -3.47
CA VAL A 75 -1.08 -6.82 -2.41
C VAL A 75 -1.85 -5.59 -2.92
N MET A 76 -1.20 -4.70 -3.68
CA MET A 76 -1.88 -3.52 -4.26
C MET A 76 -2.97 -3.93 -5.25
N THR A 77 -2.67 -4.87 -6.15
CA THR A 77 -3.64 -5.43 -7.10
C THR A 77 -4.83 -6.06 -6.38
N LYS A 78 -4.59 -6.83 -5.32
CA LYS A 78 -5.65 -7.46 -4.54
C LYS A 78 -6.56 -6.44 -3.87
N ILE A 79 -6.00 -5.41 -3.24
CA ILE A 79 -6.78 -4.33 -2.61
C ILE A 79 -7.58 -3.55 -3.66
N ARG A 80 -7.00 -3.27 -4.83
CA ARG A 80 -7.72 -2.67 -5.96
C ARG A 80 -8.90 -3.54 -6.40
N ASN A 81 -8.71 -4.86 -6.48
CA ASN A 81 -9.75 -5.82 -6.86
C ASN A 81 -10.89 -5.90 -5.85
N HIS A 82 -10.65 -5.55 -4.58
CA HIS A 82 -11.70 -5.36 -3.59
C HIS A 82 -12.49 -4.06 -3.79
N GLY A 83 -12.20 -3.26 -4.82
CA GLY A 83 -12.94 -2.03 -5.14
C GLY A 83 -12.37 -0.79 -4.45
N TYR A 84 -11.06 -0.73 -4.22
CA TYR A 84 -10.40 0.48 -3.69
C TYR A 84 -9.67 1.23 -4.79
N HIS A 85 -9.65 2.55 -4.70
CA HIS A 85 -8.64 3.36 -5.36
C HIS A 85 -7.30 3.13 -4.67
N VAL A 86 -6.23 2.96 -5.45
CA VAL A 86 -4.85 2.89 -4.96
C VAL A 86 -4.16 4.18 -5.37
N ARG A 87 -3.75 4.99 -4.40
CA ARG A 87 -3.17 6.31 -4.65
C ARG A 87 -1.81 6.43 -3.99
N VAL A 88 -0.84 6.92 -4.73
CA VAL A 88 0.46 7.34 -4.18
C VAL A 88 0.32 8.78 -3.73
N ILE A 89 0.53 9.06 -2.44
CA ILE A 89 0.63 10.43 -1.93
C ILE A 89 2.05 10.93 -2.19
N ARG A 90 2.22 12.25 -2.34
CA ARG A 90 3.54 12.89 -2.45
C ARG A 90 4.44 12.56 -1.25
N SER A 91 5.30 11.56 -1.41
CA SER A 91 6.26 11.05 -0.43
C SER A 91 7.65 10.82 -1.04
N PHE A 92 8.54 10.08 -0.36
CA PHE A 92 9.93 9.88 -0.78
C PHE A 92 10.07 9.25 -2.18
N ALA A 93 9.25 8.26 -2.51
CA ALA A 93 9.25 7.64 -3.85
C ALA A 93 8.57 8.48 -4.94
N TRP A 94 7.97 9.62 -4.62
CA TRP A 94 7.12 10.39 -5.53
C TRP A 94 7.82 10.79 -6.83
N ASP A 95 9.00 11.41 -6.73
CA ASP A 95 9.67 11.94 -7.93
C ASP A 95 10.13 10.81 -8.86
N ALA A 96 10.59 9.69 -8.28
CA ALA A 96 10.94 8.50 -9.04
C ALA A 96 9.69 7.86 -9.68
N ALA A 97 8.60 7.74 -8.93
CA ALA A 97 7.35 7.14 -9.41
C ALA A 97 6.70 7.99 -10.52
N ARG A 98 6.71 9.32 -10.38
CA ARG A 98 6.18 10.26 -11.39
C ARG A 98 6.93 10.18 -12.72
N GLY A 99 8.21 9.79 -12.73
CA GLY A 99 8.95 9.60 -13.99
C GLY A 99 8.62 8.29 -14.70
N MET A 100 7.97 7.35 -14.03
CA MET A 100 7.76 5.98 -14.51
C MET A 100 6.28 5.67 -14.78
N ILE A 101 5.37 6.21 -13.96
CA ILE A 101 3.91 6.04 -14.06
C ILE A 101 3.36 6.71 -15.32
N SER A 102 2.33 6.13 -15.92
CA SER A 102 1.78 6.60 -17.20
C SER A 102 1.43 8.10 -17.23
N ASP A 103 1.65 8.73 -18.40
CA ASP A 103 1.37 10.14 -18.66
C ASP A 103 -0.06 10.57 -18.33
N ASN A 104 -1.05 9.68 -18.50
CA ASN A 104 -2.45 9.98 -18.24
C ASN A 104 -2.71 10.21 -16.75
N THR A 105 -2.15 9.36 -15.88
CA THR A 105 -2.24 9.50 -14.42
C THR A 105 -1.62 10.82 -13.94
N ILE A 106 -0.50 11.23 -14.55
CA ILE A 106 0.22 12.46 -14.19
C ILE A 106 -0.55 13.71 -14.63
N ARG A 107 -1.19 13.66 -15.81
CA ARG A 107 -1.99 14.79 -16.34
C ARG A 107 -3.21 15.08 -15.46
N GLU A 108 -3.88 14.07 -14.94
CA GLU A 108 -5.01 14.26 -14.01
C GLU A 108 -4.57 14.88 -12.69
N ALA A 109 -3.50 14.37 -12.07
CA ALA A 109 -2.94 14.93 -10.84
C ALA A 109 -2.55 16.41 -11.01
N THR A 110 -1.94 16.76 -12.15
CA THR A 110 -1.53 18.13 -12.46
C THR A 110 -2.73 19.05 -12.75
N ARG A 111 -3.74 18.54 -13.47
CA ARG A 111 -4.92 19.32 -13.88
C ARG A 111 -5.80 19.75 -12.70
N PHE A 112 -5.86 18.93 -11.66
CA PHE A 112 -6.74 19.17 -10.51
C PHE A 112 -5.98 19.60 -9.24
N ASN A 113 -4.69 19.91 -9.34
CA ASN A 113 -3.82 20.26 -8.21
C ASN A 113 -3.88 19.19 -7.08
N VAL A 114 -3.96 17.92 -7.47
CA VAL A 114 -4.10 16.80 -6.53
C VAL A 114 -2.73 16.33 -6.10
N GLN A 115 -2.52 16.17 -4.79
CA GLN A 115 -1.24 15.73 -4.22
C GLN A 115 -1.08 14.20 -4.21
N TYR A 116 -1.73 13.50 -5.15
CA TYR A 116 -1.62 12.06 -5.32
C TYR A 116 -1.60 11.63 -6.79
N LEU A 117 -1.02 10.46 -7.07
CA LEU A 117 -1.11 9.73 -8.35
C LEU A 117 -2.00 8.50 -8.13
N GLU A 118 -3.02 8.29 -8.96
CA GLU A 118 -3.85 7.09 -8.87
C GLU A 118 -3.28 5.95 -9.73
N LEU A 119 -3.00 4.80 -9.13
CA LEU A 119 -2.51 3.60 -9.81
C LEU A 119 -3.70 2.79 -10.31
N VAL A 120 -3.93 2.82 -11.62
CA VAL A 120 -5.18 2.31 -12.21
C VAL A 120 -5.07 0.87 -12.69
N ASN A 121 -3.85 0.34 -12.80
CA ASN A 121 -3.58 -1.03 -13.25
C ASN A 121 -2.30 -1.60 -12.61
N GLU A 122 -2.04 -2.88 -12.86
CA GLU A 122 -0.88 -3.60 -12.34
C GLU A 122 0.46 -3.06 -12.89
N ALA A 123 0.49 -2.54 -14.12
CA ALA A 123 1.72 -1.94 -14.66
C ALA A 123 2.13 -0.66 -13.91
N ASP A 124 1.16 0.14 -13.46
CA ASP A 124 1.42 1.29 -12.58
C ASP A 124 1.97 0.83 -11.21
N ASP A 125 1.47 -0.28 -10.67
CA ASP A 125 1.98 -0.89 -9.43
C ASP A 125 3.43 -1.34 -9.58
N GLU A 126 3.74 -2.05 -10.67
CA GLU A 126 5.10 -2.47 -10.99
C GLU A 126 6.04 -1.28 -11.13
N GLN A 127 5.58 -0.19 -11.75
CA GLN A 127 6.37 1.04 -11.92
C GLN A 127 6.62 1.74 -10.59
N LEU A 128 5.63 1.80 -9.69
CA LEU A 128 5.85 2.30 -8.34
C LEU A 128 6.88 1.44 -7.59
N VAL A 129 6.70 0.12 -7.57
CA VAL A 129 7.60 -0.79 -6.85
C VAL A 129 9.03 -0.73 -7.42
N ARG A 130 9.16 -0.58 -8.74
CA ARG A 130 10.44 -0.32 -9.40
C ARG A 130 11.04 1.00 -8.94
N ALA A 131 10.27 2.09 -8.92
CA ALA A 131 10.73 3.40 -8.45
C ALA A 131 11.25 3.32 -7.01
N MET A 132 10.48 2.69 -6.12
CA MET A 132 10.85 2.43 -4.72
C MET A 132 12.13 1.60 -4.60
N SER A 133 12.31 0.61 -5.48
CA SER A 133 13.55 -0.19 -5.54
C SER A 133 14.75 0.65 -5.98
N THR A 134 14.58 1.54 -6.97
CA THR A 134 15.64 2.39 -7.49
C THR A 134 16.12 3.43 -6.48
N CYS A 135 15.20 4.09 -5.78
CA CYS A 135 15.57 5.07 -4.73
C CYS A 135 15.86 4.42 -3.38
N ASN A 136 15.51 3.14 -3.20
CA ASN A 136 15.49 2.44 -1.92
C ASN A 136 14.71 3.23 -0.85
N CYS A 137 13.53 3.71 -1.20
CA CYS A 137 12.74 4.63 -0.39
C CYS A 137 11.27 4.22 -0.32
N GLU A 138 10.58 4.59 0.76
CA GLU A 138 9.17 4.24 0.97
C GLU A 138 8.20 5.15 0.18
N SER A 139 7.00 4.62 -0.03
CA SER A 139 5.87 5.33 -0.62
C SER A 139 4.75 5.44 0.40
N TYR A 140 3.98 6.53 0.37
CA TYR A 140 2.76 6.62 1.15
C TYR A 140 1.60 6.26 0.24
N LEU A 141 1.01 5.08 0.48
CA LEU A 141 -0.16 4.63 -0.25
C LEU A 141 -1.44 5.00 0.49
N TRP A 142 -2.40 5.52 -0.24
CA TRP A 142 -3.77 5.73 0.21
C TRP A 142 -4.70 4.80 -0.56
N PHE A 143 -5.27 3.84 0.18
CA PHE A 143 -6.37 3.02 -0.28
C PHE A 143 -7.68 3.67 0.13
N ALA A 144 -8.51 4.04 -0.84
CA ALA A 144 -9.82 4.64 -0.60
C ALA A 144 -10.92 3.77 -1.19
N ARG A 145 -11.88 3.33 -0.38
CA ARG A 145 -13.02 2.55 -0.86
C ARG A 145 -13.76 3.31 -1.95
N ARG A 146 -14.06 2.65 -3.07
CA ARG A 146 -14.93 3.21 -4.10
C ARG A 146 -16.36 3.20 -3.58
N GLU A 147 -17.05 4.33 -3.67
CA GLU A 147 -18.49 4.35 -3.46
C GLU A 147 -19.13 3.46 -4.54
N GLN A 148 -19.99 2.53 -4.13
CA GLN A 148 -20.79 1.76 -5.08
C GLN A 148 -21.81 2.73 -5.70
N GLN A 149 -21.71 2.95 -7.02
CA GLN A 149 -22.74 3.65 -7.79
C GLN A 149 -24.01 2.80 -7.91
#